data_AF-A0A7S0U3M2-F1
#
_entry.id   AF-A0A7S0U3M2-F1
#
_cell.length_a   1.000
_cell.length_b   1.000
_cell.length_c   1.000
_cell.angle_alpha   90.00
_cell.angle_beta   90.00
_cell.angle_gamma   90.00
#
_symmetry.space_group_name_H-M   'P 1'
#
loop_
_entity.id
_entity.type
_entity.pdbx_description
1 polymer ?
#
loop_
_entity_poly.entity_id
_entity_poly.type
_entity_poly.pdbx_seq_one_letter_code
_entity_poly.pdbx_strand_id
1 'polypeptide(L)'
;MAKPKTDVDWQMLRAKQQPGPGHYDLELNNRLPGGRLSLSVTKTDVDVAIARAKQTPGPGEYNHDVTALKARVCGLPIVPNTPTEHYEKPPHLTTIPDAARGKPKPKPAPLTPGKIAK
;
A
#
# COMPACT_ATOMS: atom_id res chain seq x y z
N MET A 1 -67.20 18.72 17.25
CA MET A 1 -65.97 18.82 16.43
C MET A 1 -64.77 18.56 17.31
N ALA A 2 -63.92 17.59 16.97
CA ALA A 2 -62.66 17.37 17.67
C ALA A 2 -61.64 18.42 17.21
N LYS A 3 -60.95 19.06 18.17
CA LYS A 3 -59.85 19.97 17.88
C LYS A 3 -58.56 19.15 17.82
N PRO A 4 -57.95 18.95 16.64
CA PRO A 4 -56.67 18.27 16.55
C PRO A 4 -55.59 19.10 17.27
N LYS A 5 -54.59 18.42 17.83
CA LYS A 5 -53.44 19.06 18.45
C LYS A 5 -52.68 19.89 17.42
N THR A 6 -52.32 21.12 17.79
CA THR A 6 -51.46 22.00 17.00
C THR A 6 -49.99 21.57 17.15
N ASP A 7 -49.08 22.06 16.29
CA ASP A 7 -47.65 21.70 16.39
C ASP A 7 -47.05 22.07 17.76
N VAL A 8 -47.46 23.20 18.34
CA VAL A 8 -47.05 23.63 19.69
C VAL A 8 -47.51 22.61 20.74
N ASP A 9 -48.73 22.09 20.62
CA ASP A 9 -49.23 21.05 21.52
C ASP A 9 -48.43 19.76 21.41
N TRP A 10 -47.96 19.42 20.21
CA TRP A 10 -47.08 18.27 19.98
C TRP A 10 -45.69 18.49 20.57
N GLN A 11 -45.11 19.68 20.41
CA GLN A 11 -43.81 20.03 21.00
C GLN A 11 -43.84 19.98 22.53
N MET A 12 -44.87 20.59 23.15
CA MET A 12 -45.06 20.54 24.60
C MET A 12 -45.22 19.10 25.10
N LEU A 13 -45.95 18.26 24.37
CA LEU A 13 -46.16 16.87 24.72
C LEU A 13 -44.86 16.06 24.64
N ARG A 14 -44.05 16.26 23.59
CA ARG A 14 -42.74 15.62 23.45
C ARG A 14 -41.77 16.05 24.57
N ALA A 15 -41.69 17.35 24.85
CA ALA A 15 -40.84 17.87 25.91
C ALA A 15 -41.22 17.33 27.29
N LYS A 16 -42.50 17.10 27.55
CA LYS A 16 -42.99 16.47 28.80
C LYS A 16 -42.64 14.98 28.91
N GLN A 17 -42.54 14.29 27.77
CA GLN A 17 -42.25 12.85 27.74
C GLN A 17 -40.75 12.55 27.78
N GLN A 18 -39.92 13.47 27.30
CA GLN A 18 -38.48 13.31 27.30
C GLN A 18 -37.92 13.62 28.70
N PRO A 19 -37.18 12.68 29.33
CA PRO A 19 -36.51 12.97 30.58
C PRO A 19 -35.42 14.03 30.36
N GLY A 20 -35.22 14.89 31.37
CA GLY A 20 -34.10 15.84 31.35
C GLY A 20 -32.73 15.14 31.40
N PRO A 21 -31.62 15.85 31.15
CA PRO A 21 -30.27 15.30 31.02
C PRO A 21 -29.68 14.61 32.27
N GLY A 22 -30.46 14.40 33.34
CA GLY A 22 -30.09 13.60 34.51
C GLY A 22 -31.24 12.75 35.07
N HIS A 23 -32.37 12.67 34.36
CA HIS A 23 -33.54 11.85 34.72
C HIS A 23 -33.54 10.49 34.00
N TYR A 24 -32.50 10.19 33.22
CA TYR A 24 -32.30 8.86 32.67
C TYR A 24 -31.85 7.94 33.80
N ASP A 25 -32.76 7.11 34.30
CA ASP A 25 -32.42 6.06 35.24
C ASP A 25 -31.73 4.92 34.48
N LEU A 26 -30.41 4.86 34.62
CA LEU A 26 -29.64 3.71 34.18
C LEU A 26 -29.70 2.73 35.34
N GLU A 27 -30.48 1.66 35.20
CA GLU A 27 -30.47 0.49 36.09
C GLU A 27 -29.05 -0.13 36.14
N LEU A 28 -28.16 0.50 36.91
CA LEU A 28 -26.76 0.10 37.16
C LEU A 28 -26.68 -1.27 37.86
N ASN A 29 -27.82 -1.77 38.36
CA ASN A 29 -28.00 -3.07 38.98
C ASN A 29 -27.82 -4.21 37.99
N ASN A 30 -28.11 -3.98 36.70
CA ASN A 30 -27.62 -4.85 35.66
C ASN A 30 -26.16 -4.46 35.43
N ARG A 31 -25.27 -5.21 36.08
CA ARG A 31 -23.82 -5.18 35.84
C ARG A 31 -23.58 -5.49 34.37
N LEU A 32 -23.72 -4.49 33.49
CA LEU A 32 -23.48 -4.61 32.06
C LEU A 32 -22.03 -5.07 31.94
N PRO A 33 -21.77 -6.32 31.51
CA PRO A 33 -20.39 -6.76 31.36
C PRO A 33 -19.79 -5.86 30.28
N GLY A 34 -18.81 -5.03 30.69
CA GLY A 34 -18.05 -4.22 29.74
C GLY A 34 -17.38 -5.11 28.69
N GLY A 35 -17.02 -4.52 27.55
CA GLY A 35 -16.21 -5.21 26.55
C GLY A 35 -14.81 -5.52 27.10
N ARG A 36 -14.30 -6.73 26.83
CA ARG A 36 -12.89 -7.05 27.08
C ARG A 36 -12.05 -6.53 25.93
N LEU A 37 -11.15 -5.58 26.21
CA LEU A 37 -10.14 -5.16 25.25
C LEU A 37 -9.05 -6.23 25.11
N SER A 38 -8.58 -6.47 23.89
CA SER A 38 -7.46 -7.35 23.63
C SER A 38 -6.18 -6.75 24.20
N LEU A 39 -5.47 -7.50 25.05
CA LEU A 39 -4.15 -7.14 25.59
C LEU A 39 -2.99 -7.70 24.73
N SER A 40 -3.29 -8.10 23.50
CA SER A 40 -2.29 -8.69 22.60
C SER A 40 -1.27 -7.64 22.17
N VAL A 41 0.02 -7.97 22.31
CA VAL A 41 1.10 -7.18 21.71
C VAL A 41 1.05 -7.40 20.19
N THR A 42 0.71 -6.35 19.45
CA THR A 42 0.76 -6.36 17.99
C THR A 42 2.20 -6.25 17.51
N LYS A 43 2.47 -6.79 16.32
CA LYS A 43 3.78 -6.65 15.66
C LYS A 43 4.08 -5.18 15.40
N THR A 44 5.34 -4.78 15.58
CA THR A 44 5.79 -3.44 15.18
C THR A 44 5.81 -3.32 13.66
N ASP A 45 5.86 -2.10 13.12
CA ASP A 45 5.90 -1.89 11.67
C ASP A 45 7.11 -2.57 11.02
N VAL A 46 8.25 -2.58 11.71
CA VAL A 46 9.47 -3.29 11.29
C VAL A 46 9.23 -4.79 11.18
N ASP A 47 8.58 -5.40 12.18
CA ASP A 47 8.26 -6.83 12.17
C ASP A 47 7.29 -7.19 11.04
N VAL A 48 6.32 -6.30 10.77
CA VAL A 48 5.38 -6.47 9.67
C VAL A 48 6.09 -6.37 8.31
N ALA A 49 6.98 -5.40 8.14
CA ALA A 49 7.77 -5.24 6.92
C ALA A 49 8.68 -6.45 6.66
N ILE A 50 9.38 -6.93 7.70
CA ILE A 50 10.21 -8.15 7.61
C ILE A 50 9.36 -9.36 7.24
N ALA A 51 8.19 -9.53 7.87
CA ALA A 51 7.30 -10.66 7.57
C ALA A 51 6.80 -10.62 6.12
N ARG A 52 6.41 -9.45 5.62
CA ARG A 52 5.97 -9.26 4.22
C ARG A 52 7.10 -9.52 3.22
N ALA A 53 8.29 -9.01 3.49
CA ALA A 53 9.45 -9.23 2.66
C ALA A 53 9.84 -10.71 2.58
N LYS A 54 9.71 -11.45 3.68
CA LYS A 54 9.93 -12.91 3.71
C LYS A 54 8.89 -13.70 2.90
N GLN A 55 7.66 -13.21 2.84
CA GLN A 55 6.56 -13.90 2.14
C GLN A 55 6.47 -13.56 0.65
N THR A 56 6.99 -12.40 0.26
CA THR A 56 6.92 -11.92 -1.12
C THR A 56 8.15 -12.43 -1.87
N PRO A 57 7.98 -13.23 -2.95
CA PRO A 57 9.12 -13.66 -3.75
C PRO A 57 9.77 -12.45 -4.44
N GLY A 58 11.07 -12.54 -4.73
CA GLY A 58 11.74 -11.54 -5.54
C GLY A 58 11.13 -11.45 -6.95
N PRO A 59 11.33 -10.35 -7.69
CA PRO A 59 10.76 -10.16 -9.04
C PRO A 59 11.14 -11.27 -10.05
N GLY A 60 12.27 -11.96 -9.85
CA GLY A 60 12.70 -13.10 -10.67
C GLY A 60 12.35 -14.48 -10.10
N GLU A 61 11.78 -14.56 -8.89
CA GLU A 61 11.41 -15.80 -8.20
C GLU A 61 9.92 -16.12 -8.32
N TYR A 62 9.14 -15.22 -8.95
CA TYR A 62 7.78 -15.53 -9.33
C TYR A 62 7.78 -16.69 -10.32
N ASN A 63 7.25 -17.83 -9.90
CA ASN A 63 7.19 -19.00 -10.77
C ASN A 63 6.11 -18.78 -11.82
N HIS A 64 6.50 -18.24 -12.97
CA HIS A 64 5.68 -18.20 -14.17
C HIS A 64 5.76 -19.57 -14.83
N ASP A 65 5.08 -20.57 -14.26
CA ASP A 65 4.95 -21.90 -14.88
C ASP A 65 4.15 -21.78 -16.19
N VAL A 66 4.81 -21.35 -17.26
CA VAL A 66 4.26 -21.33 -18.62
C VAL A 66 3.85 -22.73 -19.06
N THR A 67 4.42 -23.76 -18.46
CA THR A 67 4.10 -25.19 -18.62
C THR A 67 2.67 -25.53 -18.17
N ALA A 68 2.17 -24.91 -17.09
CA ALA A 68 0.77 -25.08 -16.67
C ALA A 68 -0.21 -24.40 -17.65
N LEU A 69 0.21 -23.32 -18.32
CA LEU A 69 -0.55 -22.69 -19.41
C LEU A 69 -0.45 -23.46 -20.74
N LYS A 70 0.66 -24.15 -21.00
CA LYS A 70 0.97 -24.79 -22.30
C LYS A 70 0.08 -26.00 -22.61
N ALA A 71 -0.53 -26.64 -21.62
CA ALA A 71 -1.44 -27.77 -21.82
C ALA A 71 -2.81 -27.36 -22.41
N ARG A 72 -3.14 -26.06 -22.43
CA ARG A 72 -4.46 -25.58 -22.89
C ARG A 72 -4.44 -24.77 -24.18
N VAL A 73 -3.28 -24.51 -24.77
CA VAL A 73 -3.18 -23.70 -25.99
C VAL A 73 -2.30 -24.43 -27.00
N CYS A 74 -2.93 -25.27 -27.81
CA CYS A 74 -2.38 -25.68 -29.09
C CYS A 74 -2.18 -24.41 -29.95
N GLY A 75 -0.93 -23.96 -30.10
CA GLY A 75 -0.50 -23.21 -31.29
C GLY A 75 -0.63 -21.68 -31.34
N LEU A 76 -0.77 -20.95 -30.22
CA LEU A 76 -0.72 -19.47 -30.27
C LEU A 76 0.62 -18.93 -29.73
N PRO A 77 1.34 -18.09 -30.48
CA PRO A 77 2.56 -17.45 -29.99
C PRO A 77 2.20 -16.50 -28.84
N ILE A 78 3.02 -16.52 -27.78
CA ILE A 78 2.94 -15.54 -26.68
C ILE A 78 3.29 -14.17 -27.29
N VAL A 79 2.29 -13.33 -27.51
CA VAL A 79 2.51 -11.91 -27.78
C VAL A 79 2.77 -11.22 -26.43
N PRO A 80 3.95 -10.62 -26.19
CA PRO A 80 4.10 -9.75 -25.04
C PRO A 80 3.10 -8.59 -25.20
N ASN A 81 2.39 -8.25 -24.13
CA ASN A 81 1.53 -7.08 -24.06
C ASN A 81 2.35 -5.79 -23.98
N THR A 82 3.22 -5.57 -24.96
CA THR A 82 3.76 -4.25 -25.28
C THR A 82 2.73 -3.56 -26.17
N PRO A 83 2.23 -2.36 -25.84
CA PRO A 83 1.52 -1.56 -26.82
C PRO A 83 2.51 -1.29 -27.95
N THR A 84 2.33 -1.96 -29.08
CA THR A 84 3.00 -1.63 -30.34
C THR A 84 2.41 -0.32 -30.83
N GLU A 85 2.77 0.79 -30.20
CA GLU A 85 2.99 1.98 -30.99
C GLU A 85 4.43 1.89 -31.46
N HIS A 86 4.60 1.78 -32.78
CA HIS A 86 5.87 2.05 -33.41
C HIS A 86 6.26 3.49 -33.09
N TYR A 87 6.95 3.70 -31.96
CA TYR A 87 7.68 4.92 -31.74
C TYR A 87 8.87 4.90 -32.71
N GLU A 88 8.66 5.46 -33.89
CA GLU A 88 9.77 5.94 -34.68
C GLU A 88 10.49 6.98 -33.82
N LYS A 89 11.58 6.54 -33.20
CA LYS A 89 12.43 7.41 -32.42
C LYS A 89 12.85 8.55 -33.35
N PRO A 90 12.45 9.82 -33.09
CA PRO A 90 12.94 10.94 -33.87
C PRO A 90 14.46 10.85 -33.84
N PRO A 91 15.18 11.16 -34.92
CA PRO A 91 16.61 11.03 -34.99
C PRO A 91 17.21 11.80 -33.82
N HIS A 92 17.55 11.07 -32.76
CA HIS A 92 18.33 11.59 -31.66
C HIS A 92 19.59 12.12 -32.33
N LEU A 93 19.82 13.42 -32.16
CA LEU A 93 20.94 14.15 -32.72
C LEU A 93 22.17 13.25 -32.65
N THR A 94 22.57 12.74 -33.82
CA THR A 94 23.65 11.79 -33.95
C THR A 94 24.89 12.43 -33.37
N THR A 95 25.57 11.69 -32.50
CA THR A 95 27.02 11.74 -32.34
C THR A 95 27.59 13.14 -32.18
N ILE A 96 27.88 13.54 -30.94
CA ILE A 96 28.91 14.56 -30.68
C ILE A 96 30.14 14.15 -31.51
N PRO A 97 30.63 14.96 -32.48
CA PRO A 97 31.71 14.56 -33.36
C PRO A 97 32.93 14.16 -32.53
N ASP A 98 33.62 13.08 -32.93
CA ASP A 98 34.73 12.49 -32.17
C ASP A 98 35.83 13.50 -31.78
N ALA A 99 35.93 14.62 -32.51
CA ALA A 99 36.82 15.75 -32.20
C ALA A 99 36.53 16.46 -30.86
N ALA A 100 35.32 16.34 -30.29
CA ALA A 100 34.95 16.95 -29.01
C ALA A 100 35.14 16.00 -27.81
N ARG A 101 35.60 14.76 -28.03
CA ARG A 101 35.91 13.82 -26.95
C ARG A 101 37.31 14.12 -26.41
N GLY A 102 37.40 14.90 -25.34
CA GLY A 102 38.65 15.11 -24.60
C GLY A 102 39.30 13.78 -24.22
N LYS A 103 40.63 13.68 -24.34
CA LYS A 103 41.40 12.46 -24.01
C LYS A 103 41.02 11.99 -22.60
N PRO A 104 40.69 10.70 -22.39
CA PRO A 104 40.39 10.19 -21.06
C PRO A 104 41.63 10.38 -20.17
N LYS A 105 41.46 11.00 -18.99
CA LYS A 105 42.55 11.14 -18.02
C LYS A 105 43.02 9.75 -17.58
N PRO A 106 44.33 9.52 -17.44
CA PRO A 106 44.84 8.23 -16.99
C PRO A 106 44.33 7.92 -15.57
N LYS A 107 43.93 6.67 -15.34
CA LYS A 107 43.50 6.20 -14.01
C LYS A 107 44.66 6.36 -13.02
N PRO A 108 44.42 6.85 -11.79
CA PRO A 108 45.47 6.88 -10.77
C PRO A 108 45.92 5.44 -10.43
N ALA A 109 47.23 5.27 -10.27
CA ALA A 109 47.83 3.98 -9.95
C ALA A 109 47.35 3.45 -8.59
N PRO A 110 47.21 2.13 -8.43
CA PRO A 110 46.85 1.54 -7.13
C PRO A 110 47.96 1.82 -6.11
N LEU A 111 47.58 2.28 -4.92
CA LEU A 111 48.49 2.46 -3.79
C LEU A 111 49.05 1.08 -3.40
N THR A 112 50.35 0.88 -3.56
CA THR A 112 51.03 -0.32 -3.09
C THR A 112 51.04 -0.35 -1.56
N PRO A 113 50.66 -1.45 -0.91
CA PRO A 113 50.77 -1.56 0.54
C PRO A 113 52.26 -1.50 0.92
N GLY A 114 52.61 -0.52 1.76
CA GLY A 114 53.96 -0.36 2.29
C GLY A 114 54.38 -1.62 3.06
N LYS A 115 55.60 -2.12 2.77
CA LYS A 115 56.23 -3.15 3.60
C LYS A 115 56.43 -2.59 5.00
N ILE A 116 55.77 -3.20 5.98
CA ILE A 116 56.07 -3.01 7.40
C ILE A 116 57.41 -3.73 7.64
N ALA A 117 58.47 -2.96 7.82
CA ALA A 117 59.73 -3.48 8.33
C ALA A 117 59.59 -3.73 9.84
N LYS A 118 60.12 -4.86 10.30
CA LYS A 118 60.26 -5.21 11.73
C LYS A 118 61.32 -4.35 12.39
#